data_AF-G0NN31-F1
#
_entry.id   AF-G0NN31-F1
#
_cell.length_a   1.000
_cell.length_b   1.000
_cell.length_c   1.000
_cell.angle_alpha   90.00
_cell.angle_beta   90.00
_cell.angle_gamma   90.00
#
_symmetry.space_group_name_H-M   'P 1'
#
loop_
_entity.id
_entity.type
_entity.pdbx_description
1 polymer ?
#
loop_
_entity_poly.entity_id
_entity_poly.type
_entity_poly.pdbx_seq_one_letter_code
_entity_poly.pdbx_strand_id
1 'polypeptide(L)'
;MWTVLIIAIVTMAYGLTETTLYFLSTGACGSQEPRKPPMKYGDCDSDWVTVNRTKTGQKYCHKFFSDRLTYEEAEKKCQEYEAHLSGFTDQNELDILDKMLDKAKSEGVRFDNGDNVWIGARRRTACSTREGIGAEEGGFNPDPTHPCSRLQAFEWVNGVAQNPPDFEDRWIAEVEPLFYDNAENCVELLKGVKNWELWPKDVVGDKKLNDVHCGRDLYYLCGKEAPIVKTDK
;
A
#
# COMPACT_ATOMS: atom_id res chain seq x y z
N MET A 1 -17.15 70.36 4.63
CA MET A 1 -15.78 70.55 4.10
C MET A 1 -15.85 70.29 2.60
N TRP A 2 -15.77 71.38 1.84
CA TRP A 2 -15.63 71.57 0.38
C TRP A 2 -16.15 70.52 -0.62
N THR A 3 -17.23 70.92 -1.29
CA THR A 3 -17.62 70.59 -2.66
C THR A 3 -16.56 71.07 -3.66
N VAL A 4 -16.42 70.42 -4.83
CA VAL A 4 -16.59 71.03 -6.17
C VAL A 4 -16.45 69.95 -7.26
N LEU A 5 -17.49 69.94 -8.10
CA LEU A 5 -17.63 69.25 -9.37
C LEU A 5 -17.20 70.21 -10.48
N ILE A 6 -16.36 69.80 -11.44
CA ILE A 6 -16.32 70.42 -12.78
C ILE A 6 -16.10 69.34 -13.84
N ILE A 7 -17.09 69.23 -14.73
CA ILE A 7 -17.03 68.56 -16.02
C ILE A 7 -16.45 69.56 -17.02
N ALA A 8 -15.51 69.14 -17.86
CA ALA A 8 -15.24 69.78 -19.14
C ALA A 8 -14.96 68.70 -20.19
N ILE A 9 -15.86 68.61 -21.16
CA ILE A 9 -15.75 67.82 -22.38
C ILE A 9 -14.89 68.61 -23.36
N VAL A 10 -13.82 67.99 -23.88
CA VAL A 10 -13.17 68.43 -25.11
C VAL A 10 -13.11 67.25 -26.06
N THR A 11 -13.95 67.30 -27.09
CA THR A 11 -13.84 66.49 -28.30
C THR A 11 -12.72 67.05 -29.17
N MET A 12 -11.72 66.23 -29.51
CA MET A 12 -10.99 66.36 -30.78
C MET A 12 -10.79 64.97 -31.37
N ALA A 13 -11.16 64.88 -32.64
CA ALA A 13 -11.09 63.71 -33.49
C ALA A 13 -9.67 63.48 -34.05
N TYR A 14 -9.53 62.32 -34.70
CA TYR A 14 -8.46 61.84 -35.59
C TYR A 14 -7.33 61.03 -34.94
N GLY A 15 -7.23 59.77 -35.40
CA GLY A 15 -6.02 58.94 -35.23
C GLY A 15 -6.29 57.44 -35.22
N LEU A 16 -6.55 56.85 -36.38
CA LEU A 16 -6.38 55.41 -36.61
C LEU A 16 -4.91 55.04 -36.39
N THR A 17 -4.61 54.09 -35.50
CA THR A 17 -3.56 53.08 -35.71
C THR A 17 -3.81 51.86 -34.82
N GLU A 18 -4.06 50.72 -35.46
CA GLU A 18 -4.03 49.41 -34.83
C GLU A 18 -2.64 49.17 -34.22
N THR A 19 -2.58 48.85 -32.93
CA THR A 19 -1.36 48.32 -32.34
C THR A 19 -1.69 46.99 -31.66
N THR A 20 -1.39 45.93 -32.40
CA THR A 20 -1.42 44.53 -32.01
C THR A 20 -0.64 44.31 -30.72
N LEU A 21 -1.32 43.98 -29.62
CA LEU A 21 -0.65 43.52 -28.40
C LEU A 21 -0.24 42.05 -28.61
N TYR A 22 1.06 41.84 -28.82
CA TYR A 22 1.66 40.52 -28.81
C TYR A 22 1.58 39.93 -27.39
N PHE A 23 0.80 38.86 -27.22
CA PHE A 23 0.90 37.98 -26.06
C PHE A 23 2.27 37.28 -26.09
N LEU A 24 3.16 37.67 -25.17
CA LEU A 24 4.33 36.86 -24.84
C LEU A 24 3.83 35.63 -24.07
N SER A 25 3.66 34.53 -24.80
CA SER A 25 3.54 33.19 -24.23
C SER A 25 4.81 32.90 -23.42
N THR A 26 4.71 32.94 -22.10
CA THR A 26 5.72 32.35 -21.21
C THR A 26 5.73 30.85 -21.47
N GLY A 27 6.75 30.39 -22.20
CA GLY A 27 6.98 28.97 -22.43
C GLY A 27 7.11 28.25 -21.10
N ALA A 28 6.10 27.45 -20.76
CA ALA A 28 6.23 26.43 -19.75
C ALA A 28 7.24 25.40 -20.26
N CYS A 29 8.45 25.45 -19.72
CA CYS A 29 9.42 24.36 -19.83
C CYS A 29 8.86 23.19 -19.02
N GLY A 30 7.90 22.45 -19.60
CA GLY A 30 7.48 21.17 -19.08
C GLY A 30 8.59 20.18 -19.35
N SER A 31 9.41 19.89 -18.34
CA SER A 31 10.30 18.74 -18.37
C SER A 31 9.43 17.49 -18.42
N GLN A 32 9.23 16.93 -19.62
CA GLN A 32 8.70 15.58 -19.73
C GLN A 32 9.73 14.65 -19.10
N GLU A 33 9.40 14.09 -17.94
CA GLU A 33 10.16 12.97 -17.37
C GLU A 33 10.34 11.90 -18.46
N PRO A 34 11.55 11.34 -18.64
CA PRO A 34 11.76 10.28 -19.61
C PRO A 34 10.81 9.13 -19.31
N ARG A 35 9.85 8.86 -20.22
CA ARG A 35 8.96 7.70 -20.10
C ARG A 35 9.83 6.44 -20.10
N LYS A 36 9.92 5.78 -18.95
CA LYS A 36 10.60 4.47 -18.81
C LYS A 36 10.04 3.54 -19.89
N PRO A 37 10.89 2.88 -20.70
CA PRO A 37 10.41 2.02 -21.78
C PRO A 37 9.50 0.93 -21.20
N PRO A 38 8.41 0.56 -21.90
CA PRO A 38 7.50 -0.48 -21.42
C PRO A 38 8.28 -1.79 -21.24
N MET A 39 8.30 -2.30 -20.02
CA MET A 39 8.96 -3.57 -19.69
C MET A 39 8.10 -4.71 -20.25
N LYS A 40 8.74 -5.67 -20.95
CA LYS A 40 8.07 -6.88 -21.41
C LYS A 40 8.30 -7.99 -20.39
N TYR A 41 7.22 -8.59 -19.92
CA TYR A 41 7.25 -9.65 -18.93
C TYR A 41 7.00 -11.02 -19.56
N GLY A 42 7.71 -12.02 -19.04
CA GLY A 42 7.44 -13.43 -19.25
C GLY A 42 6.21 -13.86 -18.45
N ASP A 43 5.96 -15.17 -18.41
CA ASP A 43 4.86 -15.72 -17.65
C ASP A 43 5.31 -16.09 -16.23
N CYS A 44 4.35 -16.10 -15.30
CA CYS A 44 4.57 -16.68 -13.99
C CYS A 44 4.65 -18.21 -14.13
N ASP A 45 5.33 -18.87 -13.19
CA ASP A 45 5.31 -20.33 -13.10
C ASP A 45 3.86 -20.85 -12.95
N SER A 46 3.58 -22.06 -13.43
CA SER A 46 2.20 -22.56 -13.62
C SER A 46 1.34 -22.63 -12.35
N ASP A 47 2.00 -22.71 -11.19
CA ASP A 47 1.41 -22.81 -9.86
C ASP A 47 1.38 -21.46 -9.12
N TRP A 48 1.66 -20.36 -9.83
CA TRP A 48 1.58 -18.98 -9.34
C TRP A 48 0.44 -18.23 -10.02
N VAL A 49 -0.25 -17.40 -9.24
CA VAL A 49 -1.34 -16.54 -9.73
C VAL A 49 -0.76 -15.23 -10.24
N THR A 50 -1.04 -14.91 -11.50
CA THR A 50 -0.58 -13.68 -12.13
C THR A 50 -1.50 -12.49 -11.83
N VAL A 51 -0.89 -11.35 -11.48
CA VAL A 51 -1.55 -10.05 -11.33
C VAL A 51 -0.81 -9.01 -12.18
N ASN A 52 -1.56 -8.18 -12.91
CA ASN A 52 -0.99 -7.06 -13.65
C ASN A 52 -1.22 -5.75 -12.87
N ARG A 53 -0.15 -5.18 -12.32
CA ARG A 53 -0.17 -3.90 -11.59
C ARG A 53 -0.17 -2.75 -12.59
N THR A 54 -1.35 -2.32 -13.01
CA THR A 54 -1.52 -1.34 -14.10
C THR A 54 -0.85 0.00 -13.82
N LYS A 55 -0.81 0.45 -12.55
CA LYS A 55 -0.17 1.71 -12.14
C LYS A 55 1.35 1.71 -12.33
N THR A 56 2.02 0.59 -12.05
CA THR A 56 3.48 0.46 -12.17
C THR A 56 3.90 -0.20 -13.49
N GLY A 57 2.96 -0.82 -14.20
CA GLY A 57 3.20 -1.62 -15.39
C GLY A 57 3.81 -3.00 -15.09
N GLN A 58 3.93 -3.38 -13.82
CA GLN A 58 4.57 -4.64 -13.42
C GLN A 58 3.61 -5.82 -13.57
N LYS A 59 4.12 -6.96 -14.05
CA LYS A 59 3.46 -8.26 -13.89
C LYS A 59 4.01 -8.91 -12.62
N TYR A 60 3.14 -9.32 -11.71
CA TYR A 60 3.49 -9.86 -10.41
C TYR A 60 2.88 -11.25 -10.23
N CYS A 61 3.55 -12.13 -9.52
CA CYS A 61 3.20 -13.53 -9.33
C CYS A 61 3.02 -13.81 -7.83
N HIS A 62 1.90 -14.44 -7.45
CA HIS A 62 1.58 -14.79 -6.07
C HIS A 62 1.43 -16.30 -5.88
N LYS A 63 1.84 -16.81 -4.74
CA LYS A 63 1.64 -18.22 -4.37
C LYS A 63 1.33 -18.37 -2.88
N PHE A 64 0.32 -19.16 -2.57
CA PHE A 64 -0.07 -19.50 -1.20
C PHE A 64 0.61 -20.80 -0.76
N PHE A 65 1.03 -20.85 0.50
CA PHE A 65 1.58 -22.02 1.15
C PHE A 65 0.82 -22.32 2.43
N SER A 66 0.40 -23.59 2.58
CA SER A 66 -0.34 -24.09 3.74
C SER A 66 0.56 -24.57 4.88
N ASP A 67 1.87 -24.52 4.73
CA ASP A 67 2.79 -24.75 5.84
C ASP A 67 2.71 -23.57 6.80
N ARG A 68 2.81 -23.85 8.10
CA ARG A 68 2.76 -22.82 9.14
C ARG A 68 4.16 -22.56 9.66
N LEU A 69 4.59 -21.32 9.56
CA LEU A 69 5.96 -20.90 9.89
C LEU A 69 5.93 -19.54 10.59
N THR A 70 6.99 -19.24 11.34
CA THR A 70 7.24 -17.88 11.80
C THR A 70 7.49 -16.94 10.62
N TYR A 71 7.36 -15.63 10.80
CA TYR A 71 7.56 -14.66 9.71
C TYR A 71 8.92 -14.86 9.04
N GLU A 72 10.00 -14.98 9.82
CA GLU A 72 11.36 -15.08 9.29
C GLU A 72 11.58 -16.39 8.51
N GLU A 73 10.98 -17.49 8.98
CA GLU A 73 11.05 -18.77 8.29
C GLU A 73 10.23 -18.76 7.01
N ALA A 74 9.05 -18.15 7.02
CA ALA A 74 8.20 -17.98 5.84
C ALA A 74 8.87 -17.10 4.78
N GLU A 75 9.48 -15.98 5.18
CA GLU A 75 10.28 -15.12 4.31
C GLU A 75 11.45 -15.89 3.67
N LYS A 76 12.20 -16.64 4.48
CA LYS A 76 13.27 -17.50 3.98
C LYS A 76 12.74 -18.55 3.00
N LYS A 77 11.55 -19.12 3.24
CA LYS A 77 10.90 -20.03 2.31
C LYS A 77 10.49 -19.37 1.01
N CYS A 78 10.02 -18.13 1.03
CA CYS A 78 9.75 -17.39 -0.20
C CYS A 78 11.03 -17.16 -1.02
N GLN A 79 12.16 -16.88 -0.36
CA GLN A 79 13.44 -16.64 -1.02
C GLN A 79 13.97 -17.86 -1.77
N GLU A 80 13.60 -19.08 -1.37
CA GLU A 80 13.90 -20.32 -2.13
C GLU A 80 13.28 -20.30 -3.56
N TYR A 81 12.26 -19.47 -3.79
CA TYR A 81 11.59 -19.29 -5.08
C TYR A 81 11.92 -17.96 -5.78
N GLU A 82 12.99 -17.28 -5.34
CA GLU A 82 13.34 -15.92 -5.77
C GLU A 82 12.19 -14.93 -5.51
N ALA A 83 11.47 -15.14 -4.42
CA ALA A 83 10.32 -14.36 -3.98
C ALA A 83 10.52 -13.84 -2.55
N HIS A 84 9.58 -13.02 -2.10
CA HIS A 84 9.49 -12.52 -0.73
C HIS A 84 8.07 -12.75 -0.21
N LEU A 85 7.82 -12.58 1.09
CA LEU A 85 6.47 -12.49 1.60
C LEU A 85 5.70 -11.39 0.86
N SER A 86 4.51 -11.73 0.38
CA SER A 86 3.87 -10.94 -0.66
C SER A 86 3.25 -9.64 -0.16
N GLY A 87 3.14 -8.66 -1.04
CA GLY A 87 2.38 -7.43 -0.81
C GLY A 87 1.35 -7.18 -1.90
N PHE A 88 0.50 -6.19 -1.69
CA PHE A 88 -0.52 -5.77 -2.65
C PHE A 88 -0.47 -4.26 -2.88
N THR A 89 -0.89 -3.83 -4.06
CA THR A 89 -0.81 -2.42 -4.51
C THR A 89 -2.16 -1.73 -4.64
N ASP A 90 -3.24 -2.51 -4.69
CA ASP A 90 -4.60 -2.01 -4.73
C ASP A 90 -5.63 -3.07 -4.28
N GLN A 91 -6.90 -2.65 -4.24
CA GLN A 91 -8.02 -3.52 -3.87
C GLN A 91 -8.18 -4.73 -4.80
N ASN A 92 -7.88 -4.59 -6.10
CA ASN A 92 -8.05 -5.68 -7.05
C ASN A 92 -7.02 -6.78 -6.82
N GLU A 93 -5.76 -6.41 -6.54
CA GLU A 93 -4.74 -7.38 -6.13
C GLU A 93 -5.13 -8.07 -4.81
N LEU A 94 -5.63 -7.32 -3.82
CA LEU A 94 -6.11 -7.91 -2.57
C LEU A 94 -7.31 -8.85 -2.75
N ASP A 95 -8.25 -8.54 -3.64
CA ASP A 95 -9.36 -9.43 -3.98
C ASP A 95 -8.89 -10.74 -4.64
N ILE A 96 -7.77 -10.70 -5.36
CA ILE A 96 -7.14 -11.89 -5.94
C ILE A 96 -6.49 -12.74 -4.83
N LEU A 97 -5.78 -12.10 -3.89
CA LEU A 97 -5.23 -12.80 -2.72
C LEU A 97 -6.33 -13.48 -1.90
N ASP A 98 -7.44 -12.78 -1.65
CA ASP A 98 -8.59 -13.33 -0.92
C ASP A 98 -9.20 -14.56 -1.63
N LYS A 99 -9.32 -14.52 -2.96
CA LYS A 99 -9.74 -15.70 -3.75
C LYS A 99 -8.77 -16.87 -3.66
N MET A 100 -7.47 -16.60 -3.53
CA MET A 100 -6.49 -17.66 -3.27
C MET A 100 -6.75 -18.32 -1.92
N LEU A 101 -7.15 -17.54 -0.90
CA LEU A 101 -7.54 -18.08 0.40
C LEU A 101 -8.87 -18.84 0.36
N ASP A 102 -9.84 -18.40 -0.44
CA ASP A 102 -11.07 -19.16 -0.69
C ASP A 102 -10.78 -20.52 -1.34
N LYS A 103 -9.86 -20.55 -2.31
CA LYS A 103 -9.39 -21.79 -2.92
C LYS A 103 -8.70 -22.68 -1.89
N ALA A 104 -7.77 -22.14 -1.09
CA ALA A 104 -7.11 -22.90 -0.03
C ALA A 104 -8.13 -23.49 0.97
N LYS A 105 -9.16 -22.72 1.32
CA LYS A 105 -10.25 -23.18 2.19
C LYS A 105 -11.04 -24.33 1.57
N SER A 106 -11.36 -24.26 0.28
CA SER A 106 -12.05 -25.37 -0.41
C SER A 106 -11.17 -26.63 -0.54
N GLU A 107 -9.85 -26.46 -0.50
CA GLU A 107 -8.84 -27.51 -0.47
C GLU A 107 -8.54 -28.03 0.96
N GLY A 108 -9.25 -27.54 1.98
CA GLY A 108 -9.20 -28.05 3.35
C GLY A 108 -8.42 -27.22 4.36
N VAL A 109 -7.87 -26.06 3.97
CA VAL A 109 -7.25 -25.12 4.90
C VAL A 109 -8.30 -24.49 5.80
N ARG A 110 -7.98 -24.36 7.09
CA ARG A 110 -8.85 -23.72 8.09
C ARG A 110 -8.37 -22.31 8.36
N PHE A 111 -9.31 -21.38 8.53
CA PHE A 111 -9.02 -19.98 8.85
C PHE A 111 -9.77 -19.59 10.14
N ASP A 112 -9.49 -20.30 11.22
CA ASP A 112 -10.04 -20.01 12.55
C ASP A 112 -9.37 -18.75 13.14
N ASN A 113 -9.67 -18.36 14.39
CA ASN A 113 -9.15 -17.12 14.99
C ASN A 113 -7.62 -16.95 14.90
N GLY A 114 -6.88 -18.06 15.05
CA GLY A 114 -5.42 -18.07 15.06
C GLY A 114 -4.77 -18.43 13.74
N ASP A 115 -5.55 -18.85 12.74
CA ASP A 115 -5.06 -19.33 11.45
C ASP A 115 -5.24 -18.23 10.40
N ASN A 116 -4.17 -17.46 10.19
CA ASN A 116 -4.12 -16.32 9.27
C ASN A 116 -2.89 -16.45 8.36
N VAL A 117 -2.58 -15.39 7.60
CA VAL A 117 -1.58 -15.44 6.53
C VAL A 117 -0.55 -14.33 6.67
N TRP A 118 0.73 -14.67 6.66
CA TRP A 118 1.81 -13.69 6.56
C TRP A 118 1.81 -12.96 5.22
N ILE A 119 2.00 -11.65 5.30
CA ILE A 119 2.28 -10.75 4.18
C ILE A 119 3.56 -9.97 4.48
N GLY A 120 4.20 -9.42 3.45
CA GLY A 120 5.54 -8.82 3.52
C GLY A 120 5.61 -7.44 4.17
N ALA A 121 4.67 -7.09 5.04
CA ALA A 121 4.69 -5.82 5.76
C ALA A 121 5.27 -6.00 7.16
N ARG A 122 6.07 -5.02 7.58
CA ARG A 122 6.67 -4.92 8.92
C ARG A 122 6.37 -3.58 9.54
N ARG A 123 6.29 -3.56 10.86
CA ARG A 123 6.38 -2.32 11.63
C ARG A 123 7.75 -1.72 11.36
N ARG A 124 7.79 -0.43 11.02
CA ARG A 124 9.05 0.27 10.80
C ARG A 124 9.86 0.26 12.08
N THR A 125 11.17 0.05 11.99
CA THR A 125 12.05 -0.04 13.17
C THR A 125 11.94 1.18 14.09
N ALA A 126 11.75 2.38 13.53
CA ALA A 126 11.56 3.61 14.30
C ALA A 126 10.23 3.63 15.10
N CYS A 127 9.28 2.77 14.76
CA CYS A 127 7.96 2.66 15.38
C CYS A 127 7.81 1.36 16.19
N SER A 128 8.90 0.62 16.41
CA SER A 128 8.96 -0.65 17.14
C SER A 128 9.26 -0.48 18.64
N THR A 129 9.15 0.73 19.18
CA THR A 129 9.27 1.02 20.62
C THR A 129 8.27 2.10 21.02
N ARG A 130 7.92 2.15 22.32
CA ARG A 130 7.04 3.20 22.86
C ARG A 130 7.61 4.61 22.66
N GLU A 131 8.92 4.76 22.85
CA GLU A 131 9.62 6.02 22.59
C GLU A 131 9.50 6.45 21.13
N GLY A 132 9.72 5.52 20.19
CA GLY A 132 9.63 5.78 18.77
C GLY A 132 8.21 6.09 18.28
N ILE A 133 7.21 5.41 18.84
CA ILE A 133 5.80 5.74 18.61
C ILE A 133 5.47 7.13 19.18
N GLY A 134 6.04 7.49 20.33
CA GLY A 134 5.74 8.74 21.02
C GLY A 134 4.36 8.75 21.67
N ALA A 135 3.86 7.57 22.07
CA ALA A 135 2.58 7.40 22.77
C ALA A 135 2.69 6.33 23.86
N GLU A 136 1.99 6.54 24.98
CA GLU A 136 1.97 5.62 26.12
C GLU A 136 1.11 4.37 25.84
N GLU A 137 0.05 4.52 25.05
CA GLU A 137 -0.93 3.48 24.70
C GLU A 137 -1.15 3.39 23.17
N GLY A 138 -1.71 2.28 22.70
CA GLY A 138 -2.00 2.01 21.28
C GLY A 138 -0.78 1.73 20.42
N GLY A 139 -0.96 1.24 19.20
CA GLY A 139 0.17 0.84 18.34
C GLY A 139 0.66 1.89 17.36
N PHE A 140 0.23 3.15 17.48
CA PHE A 140 0.61 4.23 16.58
C PHE A 140 0.47 5.60 17.28
N ASN A 141 1.10 6.62 16.70
CA ASN A 141 0.97 8.00 17.17
C ASN A 141 -0.35 8.61 16.65
N PRO A 142 -1.18 9.24 17.50
CA PRO A 142 -2.44 9.85 17.06
C PRO A 142 -2.25 11.09 16.16
N ASP A 143 -1.10 11.74 16.16
CA ASP A 143 -0.80 12.81 15.22
C ASP A 143 -0.59 12.23 13.81
N PRO A 144 -1.46 12.56 12.83
CA PRO A 144 -1.38 12.00 11.48
C PRO A 144 -0.07 12.36 10.75
N THR A 145 0.59 13.43 11.17
CA THR A 145 1.85 13.91 10.58
C THR A 145 3.08 13.26 11.18
N HIS A 146 2.94 12.55 12.31
CA HIS A 146 4.05 11.87 12.96
C HIS A 146 4.58 10.71 12.10
N PRO A 147 5.90 10.44 12.07
CA PRO A 147 6.46 9.32 11.30
C PRO A 147 5.94 7.93 11.69
N CYS A 148 5.36 7.80 12.88
CA CYS A 148 4.70 6.59 13.38
C CYS A 148 3.18 6.76 13.50
N SER A 149 2.58 7.64 12.69
CA SER A 149 1.13 7.73 12.58
C SER A 149 0.53 6.43 12.06
N ARG A 150 -0.79 6.25 12.19
CA ARG A 150 -1.49 5.01 11.79
C ARG A 150 -1.18 4.58 10.35
N LEU A 151 -1.06 5.53 9.44
CA LEU A 151 -0.72 5.29 8.03
C LEU A 151 0.77 4.92 7.83
N GLN A 152 1.66 5.43 8.68
CA GLN A 152 3.10 5.38 8.47
C GLN A 152 3.83 4.38 9.37
N ALA A 153 3.17 3.76 10.34
CA ALA A 153 3.80 2.85 11.30
C ALA A 153 4.35 1.56 10.67
N PHE A 154 3.79 1.15 9.53
CA PHE A 154 4.16 -0.06 8.79
C PHE A 154 4.67 0.26 7.40
N GLU A 155 5.50 -0.63 6.87
CA GLU A 155 6.00 -0.58 5.50
C GLU A 155 6.03 -1.97 4.87
N TRP A 156 5.80 -2.03 3.57
CA TRP A 156 6.24 -3.16 2.75
C TRP A 156 7.76 -3.23 2.74
N VAL A 157 8.30 -4.38 3.11
CA VAL A 157 9.75 -4.64 3.00
C VAL A 157 10.06 -5.34 1.67
N ASN A 158 11.34 -5.42 1.31
CA ASN A 158 11.81 -6.12 0.10
C ASN A 158 11.19 -5.63 -1.23
N GLY A 159 10.62 -4.42 -1.25
CA GLY A 159 10.04 -3.82 -2.46
C GLY A 159 8.80 -4.55 -3.01
N VAL A 160 8.09 -5.32 -2.18
CA VAL A 160 6.96 -6.16 -2.64
C VAL A 160 5.74 -5.35 -3.06
N ALA A 161 5.62 -4.10 -2.60
CA ALA A 161 4.63 -3.12 -3.02
C ALA A 161 5.09 -1.68 -2.66
N GLN A 162 4.33 -0.67 -3.09
CA GLN A 162 4.64 0.74 -2.88
C GLN A 162 4.36 1.17 -1.43
N ASN A 163 5.30 1.90 -0.82
CA ASN A 163 5.10 2.55 0.48
C ASN A 163 4.61 4.01 0.34
N PRO A 164 3.83 4.53 1.31
CA PRO A 164 3.26 3.81 2.45
C PRO A 164 2.17 2.80 2.02
N PRO A 165 1.95 1.73 2.79
CA PRO A 165 0.93 0.75 2.48
C PRO A 165 -0.48 1.34 2.65
N ASP A 166 -1.43 0.89 1.82
CA ASP A 166 -2.85 1.26 1.90
C ASP A 166 -3.55 0.46 3.02
N PHE A 167 -3.22 0.75 4.29
CA PHE A 167 -3.69 -0.03 5.45
C PHE A 167 -4.79 0.65 6.27
N GLU A 168 -4.98 1.96 6.13
CA GLU A 168 -5.81 2.77 7.05
C GLU A 168 -7.21 2.19 7.26
N ASP A 169 -7.91 1.83 6.18
CA ASP A 169 -9.26 1.25 6.21
C ASP A 169 -9.27 -0.29 6.27
N ARG A 170 -8.10 -0.93 6.38
CA ARG A 170 -7.94 -2.39 6.30
C ARG A 170 -7.73 -3.06 7.65
N TRP A 171 -7.45 -2.30 8.70
CA TRP A 171 -7.43 -2.85 10.04
C TRP A 171 -8.80 -3.46 10.41
N ILE A 172 -8.77 -4.61 11.08
CA ILE A 172 -9.98 -5.36 11.44
C ILE A 172 -10.87 -4.61 12.45
N ALA A 173 -10.26 -3.80 13.31
CA ALA A 173 -10.94 -3.00 14.32
C ALA A 173 -10.26 -1.63 14.48
N GLU A 174 -10.99 -0.66 15.04
CA GLU A 174 -10.48 0.69 15.27
C GLU A 174 -9.24 0.72 16.19
N VAL A 175 -9.14 -0.24 17.12
CA VAL A 175 -8.01 -0.37 18.05
C VAL A 175 -6.71 -0.81 17.35
N GLU A 176 -6.81 -1.46 16.19
CA GLU A 176 -5.64 -1.98 15.47
C GLU A 176 -4.98 -0.90 14.58
N PRO A 177 -3.65 -0.86 14.46
CA PRO A 177 -2.70 -1.79 15.05
C PRO A 177 -2.49 -1.51 16.55
N LEU A 178 -2.57 -2.55 17.38
CA LEU A 178 -2.58 -2.43 18.84
C LEU A 178 -1.16 -2.36 19.43
N PHE A 179 -0.17 -2.98 18.79
CA PHE A 179 1.18 -3.14 19.32
C PHE A 179 1.20 -3.80 20.70
N TYR A 180 0.44 -4.89 20.85
CA TYR A 180 0.30 -5.63 22.10
C TYR A 180 1.67 -6.07 22.63
N ASP A 181 1.84 -6.01 23.97
CA ASP A 181 3.09 -6.27 24.69
C ASP A 181 4.34 -5.59 24.11
N ASN A 182 4.15 -4.49 23.36
CA ASN A 182 5.21 -3.74 22.68
C ASN A 182 6.03 -4.57 21.70
N ALA A 183 5.43 -5.59 21.08
CA ALA A 183 6.17 -6.58 20.29
C ALA A 183 5.50 -7.04 18.99
N GLU A 184 4.31 -6.56 18.67
CA GLU A 184 3.63 -6.86 17.40
C GLU A 184 4.23 -6.08 16.23
N ASN A 185 5.24 -6.67 15.60
CA ASN A 185 6.04 -6.03 14.55
C ASN A 185 5.74 -6.57 13.14
N CYS A 186 4.84 -7.54 13.01
CA CYS A 186 4.49 -8.19 11.75
C CYS A 186 3.00 -8.04 11.45
N VAL A 187 2.62 -8.10 10.19
CA VAL A 187 1.21 -7.97 9.76
C VAL A 187 0.71 -9.29 9.19
N GLU A 188 -0.49 -9.68 9.62
CA GLU A 188 -1.22 -10.81 9.07
C GLU A 188 -2.42 -10.34 8.23
N LEU A 189 -2.66 -11.04 7.12
CA LEU A 189 -3.90 -10.97 6.35
C LEU A 189 -4.89 -11.99 6.93
N LEU A 190 -6.06 -11.49 7.30
CA LEU A 190 -7.11 -12.26 7.93
C LEU A 190 -8.05 -12.88 6.89
N LYS A 191 -8.69 -13.98 7.28
CA LYS A 191 -9.75 -14.65 6.51
C LYS A 191 -10.80 -15.25 7.43
N GLY A 192 -12.06 -15.23 7.02
CA GLY A 192 -13.17 -15.79 7.78
C GLY A 192 -13.61 -14.91 8.94
N VAL A 193 -14.56 -15.42 9.72
CA VAL A 193 -15.10 -14.74 10.90
C VAL A 193 -14.08 -14.80 12.04
N LYS A 194 -13.86 -13.67 12.71
CA LYS A 194 -12.96 -13.54 13.86
C LYS A 194 -13.73 -13.16 15.13
N ASN A 195 -13.26 -13.70 16.24
CA ASN A 195 -13.88 -13.58 17.56
C ASN A 195 -12.79 -13.40 18.63
N TRP A 196 -12.12 -12.24 18.61
CA TRP A 196 -11.14 -11.85 19.61
C TRP A 196 -11.76 -10.87 20.61
N GLU A 197 -11.27 -10.87 21.86
CA GLU A 197 -11.89 -10.15 22.98
C GLU A 197 -12.01 -8.63 22.75
N LEU A 198 -11.02 -8.02 22.08
CA LEU A 198 -10.99 -6.59 21.80
C LEU A 198 -11.66 -6.19 20.48
N TRP A 199 -12.19 -7.15 19.72
CA TRP A 199 -12.82 -6.90 18.43
C TRP A 199 -14.33 -7.02 18.51
N PRO A 200 -15.08 -6.44 17.55
CA PRO A 200 -16.50 -6.73 17.43
C PRO A 200 -16.74 -8.24 17.29
N LYS A 201 -17.79 -8.73 17.94
CA LYS A 201 -18.18 -10.14 17.85
C LYS A 201 -18.53 -10.52 16.41
N ASP A 202 -18.10 -11.70 15.99
CA ASP A 202 -18.33 -12.25 14.65
C ASP A 202 -17.89 -11.30 13.52
N VAL A 203 -16.81 -10.54 13.73
CA VAL A 203 -16.29 -9.61 12.72
C VAL A 203 -15.72 -10.37 11.53
N VAL A 204 -16.02 -9.91 10.31
CA VAL A 204 -15.52 -10.52 9.08
C VAL A 204 -14.08 -10.07 8.83
N GLY A 205 -13.16 -11.02 8.88
CA GLY A 205 -11.72 -10.83 8.65
C GLY A 205 -11.31 -10.80 7.19
N ASP A 206 -12.18 -11.17 6.25
CA ASP A 206 -11.84 -11.19 4.82
C ASP A 206 -11.23 -9.85 4.38
N LYS A 207 -9.99 -9.90 3.88
CA LYS A 207 -9.21 -8.74 3.40
C LYS A 207 -8.86 -7.71 4.47
N LYS A 208 -9.00 -8.08 5.75
CA LYS A 208 -8.61 -7.25 6.88
C LYS A 208 -7.24 -7.63 7.41
N LEU A 209 -6.65 -6.71 8.16
CA LEU A 209 -5.30 -6.79 8.68
C LEU A 209 -5.31 -6.73 10.20
N ASN A 210 -4.29 -7.34 10.78
CA ASN A 210 -3.95 -7.25 12.18
C ASN A 210 -2.42 -7.20 12.32
N ASP A 211 -1.89 -6.47 13.31
CA ASP A 211 -0.51 -6.65 13.70
C ASP A 211 -0.39 -7.75 14.77
N VAL A 212 0.69 -8.50 14.71
CA VAL A 212 0.93 -9.64 15.60
C VAL A 212 2.42 -9.84 15.85
N HIS A 213 2.73 -10.62 16.89
CA HIS A 213 4.09 -11.10 17.13
C HIS A 213 4.61 -11.91 15.93
N CYS A 214 5.80 -11.56 15.45
CA CYS A 214 6.44 -12.22 14.30
C CYS A 214 6.76 -13.71 14.51
N GLY A 215 6.78 -14.18 15.76
CA GLY A 215 7.06 -15.57 16.13
C GLY A 215 5.84 -16.50 16.10
N ARG A 216 4.69 -16.06 15.56
CA ARG A 216 3.53 -16.93 15.38
C ARG A 216 3.70 -17.83 14.16
N ASP A 217 3.22 -19.06 14.25
CA ASP A 217 3.20 -19.98 13.11
C ASP A 217 1.93 -19.75 12.28
N LEU A 218 2.06 -19.07 11.15
CA LEU A 218 0.95 -18.76 10.23
C LEU A 218 1.22 -19.32 8.84
N TYR A 219 0.16 -19.47 8.04
CA TYR A 219 0.30 -19.67 6.60
C TYR A 219 0.95 -18.44 5.95
N TYR A 220 1.32 -18.52 4.69
CA TYR A 220 1.99 -17.38 4.05
C TYR A 220 1.73 -17.29 2.55
N LEU A 221 1.81 -16.05 2.05
CA LEU A 221 1.80 -15.74 0.63
C LEU A 221 3.19 -15.30 0.22
N CYS A 222 3.75 -15.91 -0.83
CA CYS A 222 4.95 -15.42 -1.48
C CYS A 222 4.60 -14.64 -2.74
N GLY A 223 5.41 -13.63 -3.04
CA GLY A 223 5.24 -12.71 -4.16
C GLY A 223 6.57 -12.42 -4.86
N LYS A 224 6.56 -12.41 -6.19
CA LYS A 224 7.70 -11.96 -7.01
C LYS A 224 7.25 -11.25 -8.27
N GLU A 225 8.06 -10.32 -8.75
CA GLU A 225 7.86 -9.75 -10.08
C GLU A 225 8.14 -10.82 -11.14
N ALA A 226 7.31 -10.89 -12.17
CA ALA A 226 7.49 -11.85 -13.25
C ALA A 226 8.83 -11.59 -13.98
N PRO A 227 9.44 -12.62 -14.59
CA PRO A 227 10.71 -12.44 -15.29
C PRO A 227 10.63 -11.37 -16.39
N ILE A 228 11.58 -10.44 -16.42
CA ILE A 228 11.67 -9.44 -17.49
C ILE A 228 12.34 -10.10 -18.70
N VAL A 229 11.63 -10.10 -19.84
CA VAL A 229 12.13 -10.67 -21.09
C VAL A 229 12.76 -9.55 -21.90
N LYS A 230 14.06 -9.67 -22.19
CA LYS A 230 14.73 -8.76 -23.13
C LYS A 230 14.08 -8.93 -24.49
N THR A 231 13.59 -7.84 -25.07
CA THR A 231 13.33 -7.81 -26.52
C THR A 231 14.67 -7.58 -27.19
N ASP A 232 15.25 -8.64 -27.76
CA ASP A 232 16.35 -8.46 -28.71
C ASP A 232 15.88 -7.49 -29.80
N LYS A 233 16.64 -6.43 -30.01
CA LYS A 233 16.42 -5.48 -31.11
C LYS A 233 17.03 -6.03 -32.39
#